data_AF-A0A661R410-F1
#
_entry.id   AF-A0A661R410-F1
#
_cell.length_a   1.000
_cell.length_b   1.000
_cell.length_c   1.000
_cell.angle_alpha   90.00
_cell.angle_beta   90.00
_cell.angle_gamma   90.00
#
_symmetry.space_group_name_H-M   'P 1'
#
loop_
_entity.id
_entity.type
_entity.pdbx_description
1 polymer ?
#
loop_
_entity_poly.entity_id
_entity_poly.type
_entity_poly.pdbx_seq_one_letter_code
_entity_poly.pdbx_strand_id
1 'polypeptide(L)'
;DCQRNIKLLGNPGINEFDVNREPENLKDPNAIWIGFGKYKLGYLPRHLAKEVSPLMQEGKNFAAVFVSVNRSPFHENIGMTIRITEITQ
;
A
#
# COMPACT_ATOMS: atom_id res chain seq x y z
N ASP A 1 7.64 11.42 -2.47
CA ASP A 1 7.27 11.75 -1.09
C ASP A 1 5.91 11.12 -0.79
N CYS A 2 5.87 10.10 0.06
CA CYS A 2 4.65 9.36 0.39
C CYS A 2 3.61 10.22 1.12
N GLN A 3 4.05 11.14 1.99
CA GLN A 3 3.14 11.99 2.77
C GLN A 3 2.38 12.96 1.85
N ARG A 4 3.09 13.59 0.91
CA ARG A 4 2.46 14.42 -0.12
C ARG A 4 1.50 13.61 -1.00
N ASN A 5 1.88 12.39 -1.39
CA ASN A 5 1.04 11.58 -2.25
C ASN A 5 -0.26 11.13 -1.56
N ILE A 6 -0.22 10.74 -0.28
CA ILE A 6 -1.43 10.43 0.50
C ILE A 6 -2.35 11.66 0.59
N LYS A 7 -1.80 12.88 0.77
CA LYS A 7 -2.62 14.11 0.80
C LYS A 7 -3.38 14.36 -0.51
N LEU A 8 -2.80 13.97 -1.64
CA LEU A 8 -3.38 14.17 -2.97
C LEU A 8 -4.34 13.03 -3.38
N LEU A 9 -3.97 11.79 -3.06
CA LEU A 9 -4.60 10.59 -3.63
C LEU A 9 -5.41 9.79 -2.61
N GLY A 10 -5.21 9.99 -1.31
CA GLY A 10 -6.03 9.38 -0.26
C GLY A 10 -7.39 10.06 -0.20
N ASN A 11 -8.30 9.72 -1.11
CA ASN A 11 -9.65 10.26 -1.11
C ASN A 11 -10.67 9.21 -1.58
N PRO A 12 -11.95 9.32 -1.17
CA PRO A 12 -12.97 8.32 -1.49
C PRO A 12 -13.32 8.18 -2.98
N GLY A 13 -12.88 9.12 -3.83
CA GLY A 13 -13.03 9.01 -5.29
C GLY A 13 -12.05 8.04 -5.93
N ILE A 14 -11.02 7.60 -5.20
CA ILE A 14 -10.06 6.58 -5.62
C ILE A 14 -10.27 5.36 -4.73
N ASN A 15 -10.96 4.36 -5.27
CA ASN A 15 -11.38 3.18 -4.50
C ASN A 15 -10.26 2.14 -4.34
N GLU A 16 -9.36 2.04 -5.31
CA GLU A 16 -8.35 0.98 -5.40
C GLU A 16 -6.97 1.56 -5.69
N PHE A 17 -5.98 0.91 -5.10
CA PHE A 17 -4.56 1.22 -5.21
C PHE A 17 -3.77 -0.03 -5.58
N ASP A 18 -2.64 0.19 -6.24
CA ASP A 18 -1.73 -0.85 -6.71
C ASP A 18 -0.98 -1.46 -5.53
N VAL A 19 -0.82 -2.79 -5.55
CA VAL A 19 0.00 -3.55 -4.60
C VAL A 19 1.25 -4.04 -5.33
N ASN A 20 2.40 -3.43 -5.05
CA ASN A 20 3.62 -3.63 -5.85
C ASN A 20 4.73 -4.26 -5.01
N ARG A 21 5.21 -5.42 -5.43
CA ARG A 21 6.43 -6.03 -4.86
C ARG A 21 7.68 -5.23 -5.24
N GLU A 22 8.64 -5.17 -4.32
CA GLU A 22 9.98 -4.59 -4.52
C GLU A 22 11.04 -5.58 -4.01
N PRO A 23 11.29 -6.69 -4.72
CA PRO A 23 12.18 -7.77 -4.27
C PRO A 23 13.63 -7.32 -4.06
N GLU A 24 14.07 -6.31 -4.81
CA GLU A 24 15.42 -5.74 -4.73
C GLU A 24 15.62 -4.79 -3.54
N ASN A 25 14.63 -4.67 -2.65
CA ASN A 25 14.75 -3.84 -1.46
C ASN A 25 15.77 -4.45 -0.48
N LEU A 26 16.94 -3.81 -0.36
CA LEU A 26 18.06 -4.25 0.47
C LEU A 26 17.74 -4.47 1.96
N LYS A 27 16.64 -3.88 2.48
CA LYS A 27 16.24 -4.01 3.88
C LYS A 27 15.24 -5.13 4.12
N ASP A 28 14.40 -5.41 3.14
CA ASP A 28 13.32 -6.39 3.24
C ASP A 28 12.97 -6.99 1.86
N PRO A 29 13.39 -8.23 1.54
CA PRO A 29 13.13 -8.82 0.23
C PRO A 29 11.64 -9.10 -0.04
N ASN A 30 10.81 -9.03 1.01
CA ASN A 30 9.37 -9.15 0.92
C ASN A 30 8.67 -7.79 0.78
N ALA A 31 9.41 -6.69 0.66
CA ALA A 31 8.85 -5.34 0.64
C ALA A 31 7.74 -5.22 -0.42
N ILE A 32 6.60 -4.70 0.02
CA ILE A 32 5.47 -4.34 -0.83
C ILE A 32 5.16 -2.89 -0.58
N TRP A 33 5.06 -2.10 -1.64
CA TRP A 33 4.61 -0.72 -1.57
C TRP A 33 3.26 -0.55 -2.24
N ILE A 34 2.48 0.37 -1.67
CA ILE A 34 1.14 0.73 -2.13
C ILE A 34 1.26 1.96 -3.03
N GLY A 35 0.58 1.94 -4.18
CA GLY A 35 0.74 2.94 -5.22
C GLY A 35 -0.53 3.36 -5.93
N PHE A 36 -0.44 4.44 -6.70
CA PHE A 36 -1.39 4.74 -7.77
C PHE A 36 -0.57 5.14 -9.01
N GLY A 37 -0.44 4.22 -9.96
CA GLY A 37 0.52 4.34 -11.05
C GLY A 37 1.94 4.58 -10.52
N LYS A 38 2.55 5.70 -10.91
CA LYS A 38 3.92 6.06 -10.48
C LYS A 38 4.02 6.61 -9.06
N TYR A 39 2.90 6.87 -8.37
CA TYR A 39 2.89 7.55 -7.07
C TYR A 39 2.91 6.54 -5.93
N LYS A 40 4.07 6.38 -5.28
CA LYS A 40 4.22 5.56 -4.06
C LYS A 40 3.56 6.25 -2.85
N LEU A 41 2.66 5.55 -2.15
CA LEU A 41 1.90 6.02 -0.99
C LEU A 41 2.48 5.53 0.33
N GLY A 42 3.22 4.42 0.33
CA GLY A 42 3.84 3.86 1.52
C GLY A 42 4.20 2.40 1.32
N TYR A 43 4.75 1.78 2.36
CA TYR A 43 5.00 0.35 2.41
C TYR A 43 3.97 -0.33 3.30
N LEU A 44 3.66 -1.59 2.97
CA LEU A 44 3.02 -2.45 3.94
C LEU A 44 3.92 -2.65 5.16
N PRO A 45 3.34 -2.75 6.36
CA PRO A 45 4.06 -3.20 7.55
C PRO A 45 4.80 -4.51 7.27
N ARG A 46 6.02 -4.64 7.80
CA ARG A 46 6.91 -5.77 7.52
C ARG A 46 6.29 -7.15 7.76
N HIS A 47 5.46 -7.29 8.80
CA HIS A 47 4.80 -8.56 9.11
C HIS A 47 3.76 -8.93 8.03
N LEU A 48 2.93 -7.98 7.61
CA LEU A 48 1.98 -8.18 6.50
C LEU A 48 2.71 -8.44 5.18
N ALA A 49 3.80 -7.73 4.90
CA ALA A 49 4.59 -7.93 3.70
C ALA A 49 5.15 -9.37 3.62
N LYS A 50 5.60 -9.93 4.76
CA LYS A 50 6.05 -11.34 4.84
C LYS A 50 4.96 -12.35 4.54
N GLU A 51 3.69 -12.02 4.79
CA GLU A 51 2.55 -12.89 4.52
C GLU A 51 2.07 -12.75 3.06
N VAL A 52 1.96 -11.52 2.55
CA VAL A 52 1.38 -11.23 1.23
C VAL A 52 2.39 -11.47 0.10
N SER A 53 3.67 -11.18 0.30
CA SER A 53 4.68 -11.22 -0.76
C SER A 53 4.92 -12.62 -1.35
N PRO A 54 4.99 -13.70 -0.55
CA PRO A 54 5.08 -15.07 -1.09
C PRO A 54 3.85 -15.44 -1.92
N LEU A 55 2.64 -15.07 -1.48
CA LEU A 55 1.39 -15.33 -2.20
C LEU A 55 1.39 -14.65 -3.58
N MET A 56 1.94 -13.44 -3.68
CA MET A 56 2.14 -12.77 -4.97
C MET A 56 3.14 -13.50 -5.88
N GLN A 57 4.19 -14.11 -5.30
CA GLN A 57 5.14 -14.93 -6.07
C GLN A 57 4.51 -16.22 -6.59
N GLU A 58 3.53 -16.76 -5.86
CA GLU A 58 2.72 -17.91 -6.27
C GLU A 58 1.68 -17.56 -7.35
N GLY A 59 1.63 -16.29 -7.78
CA GLY A 59 0.75 -15.82 -8.85
C GLY A 59 -0.58 -15.24 -8.38
N LYS A 60 -0.81 -15.11 -7.06
CA LYS A 60 -2.01 -14.43 -6.56
C LYS A 60 -1.94 -12.92 -6.79
N ASN A 61 -3.06 -12.34 -7.20
CA ASN A 61 -3.18 -10.91 -7.43
C ASN A 61 -3.93 -10.24 -6.27
N PHE A 62 -3.51 -9.03 -5.91
CA PHE A 62 -4.11 -8.27 -4.81
C PHE A 62 -4.35 -6.82 -5.21
N ALA A 63 -5.42 -6.22 -4.68
CA ALA A 63 -5.66 -4.79 -4.67
C ALA A 63 -5.61 -4.25 -3.23
N ALA A 64 -5.24 -2.98 -3.09
CA ALA A 64 -5.40 -2.22 -1.86
C ALA A 64 -6.65 -1.35 -1.97
N VAL A 65 -7.70 -1.73 -1.27
CA VAL A 65 -8.98 -0.99 -1.26
C VAL A 65 -8.92 0.13 -0.22
N PHE A 66 -9.31 1.34 -0.62
CA PHE A 66 -9.40 2.49 0.28
C PHE A 66 -10.37 2.22 1.43
N VAL A 67 -9.96 2.58 2.66
CA VAL A 67 -10.86 2.55 3.84
C VAL A 67 -10.99 3.95 4.42
N SER A 68 -9.87 4.57 4.79
CA SER A 68 -9.88 5.91 5.39
C SER A 68 -8.55 6.63 5.23
N VAL A 69 -8.59 7.95 5.32
CA VAL A 69 -7.41 8.76 5.61
C VAL A 69 -7.38 9.08 7.10
N ASN A 70 -6.24 8.83 7.72
CA ASN A 70 -6.05 9.04 9.16
C ASN A 70 -5.25 10.31 9.37
N ARG A 71 -5.78 11.23 10.18
CA ARG A 71 -5.12 12.48 10.56
C ARG A 71 -5.07 12.55 12.09
N SER A 72 -3.91 12.91 12.62
CA SER A 72 -3.78 13.25 14.04
C SER A 72 -4.00 14.75 14.21
N PRO A 73 -4.72 15.20 15.26
CA PRO A 73 -4.75 16.62 15.61
C PRO A 73 -3.40 17.12 16.17
N PHE A 74 -2.50 16.21 16.55
CA PHE A 74 -1.22 16.53 17.20
C PHE A 74 0.01 16.28 16.31
N HIS A 75 -0.16 15.69 15.13
CA HIS A 75 0.93 15.38 14.21
C HIS A 75 0.57 15.75 12.79
N GLU A 76 1.53 16.32 12.06
CA GLU A 76 1.35 16.71 10.66
C GLU A 76 1.28 15.51 9.70
N ASN A 77 1.73 14.35 10.17
CA ASN A 77 1.73 13.13 9.39
C ASN A 77 0.31 12.65 9.13
N ILE A 78 0.10 12.25 7.88
CA ILE A 78 -1.12 11.64 7.40
C ILE A 78 -0.89 10.15 7.16
N GLY A 79 -1.86 9.34 7.56
CA GLY A 79 -1.91 7.92 7.30
C GLY A 79 -3.04 7.58 6.35
N MET A 80 -3.00 6.37 5.82
CA MET A 80 -4.09 5.79 5.06
C MET A 80 -4.34 4.38 5.55
N THR A 81 -5.58 4.09 5.91
CA THR A 81 -6.04 2.72 6.15
C THR A 81 -6.49 2.16 4.81
N ILE A 82 -5.98 0.98 4.48
CA ILE A 82 -6.39 0.21 3.32
C ILE A 82 -6.73 -1.22 3.74
N ARG A 83 -7.49 -1.91 2.90
CA ARG A 83 -7.73 -3.33 3.01
C ARG A 83 -7.09 -4.04 1.82
N ILE A 84 -6.20 -4.98 2.08
CA ILE A 84 -5.65 -5.85 1.04
C ILE A 84 -6.69 -6.92 0.71
N THR A 85 -7.03 -7.06 -0.56
CA THR A 85 -8.04 -8.01 -1.05
C THR A 85 -7.45 -8.80 -2.22
N GLU A 86 -7.54 -10.14 -2.16
CA GLU A 86 -7.19 -11.00 -3.29
C GLU A 86 -8.20 -10.77 -4.43
N ILE A 87 -7.70 -10.60 -5.64
CA ILE A 87 -8.53 -10.42 -6.84
C ILE A 87 -8.50 -11.74 -7.61
N THR A 88 -9.61 -12.47 -7.58
CA THR A 88 -9.85 -13.58 -8.51
C THR A 88 -10.25 -13.00 -9.86
N GLN A 89 -9.48 -13.32 -10.89
CA GLN A 89 -9.90 -13.17 -12.28
C GLN A 89 -10.93 -14.23 -12.65
#